data_AF-A0A523T422-F1
#
_entry.id   AF-A0A523T422-F1
#
_cell.length_a   1.000
_cell.length_b   1.000
_cell.length_c   1.000
_cell.angle_alpha   90.00
_cell.angle_beta   90.00
_cell.angle_gamma   90.00
#
_symmetry.space_group_name_H-M   'P 1'
#
loop_
_entity.id
_entity.type
_entity.pdbx_description
1 polymer ?
#
loop_
_entity_poly.entity_id
_entity_poly.type
_entity_poly.pdbx_seq_one_letter_code
_entity_poly.pdbx_strand_id
1 'polypeptide(L)'
;PLYLALYVVTFIYTAFGYLSVESILNSQGKTDVNMKLTLVTSAIGLALNLVLIPSFGILGLLATNVVSGIPSLILALWWIKKKFNASIDLGSSAKIVLASALSAIVTYVVVSQLTISSWITLTIGAVIFLVAYLVTTPLVGAITKADIQNFKEMVKGLGPLAPIFNLLLSLIERLTAVFQRQ
;
A
#
# COMPACT_ATOMS: atom_id res chain seq x y z
N PRO A 1 2.81 -20.78 3.93
CA PRO A 1 3.02 -19.46 4.58
C PRO A 1 4.15 -18.61 3.96
N LEU A 2 5.35 -19.14 3.72
CA LEU A 2 6.50 -18.37 3.22
C LEU A 2 6.28 -17.72 1.85
N TYR A 3 5.72 -18.45 0.88
CA TYR A 3 5.48 -17.92 -0.46
C TYR A 3 4.55 -16.71 -0.47
N LEU A 4 3.48 -16.77 0.33
CA LEU A 4 2.53 -15.66 0.46
C LEU A 4 3.18 -14.47 1.16
N ALA A 5 4.00 -14.72 2.20
CA ALA A 5 4.75 -13.66 2.87
C ALA A 5 5.69 -12.93 1.89
N LEU A 6 6.45 -13.67 1.08
CA LEU A 6 7.33 -13.10 0.06
C LEU A 6 6.56 -12.35 -1.03
N TYR A 7 5.40 -12.85 -1.45
CA TYR A 7 4.56 -12.15 -2.41
C TYR A 7 4.08 -10.80 -1.88
N VAL A 8 3.63 -10.75 -0.62
CA VAL A 8 3.09 -9.54 0.00
C VAL A 8 4.16 -8.47 0.25
N VAL A 9 5.46 -8.83 0.32
CA VAL A 9 6.58 -7.86 0.44
C VAL A 9 6.55 -6.82 -0.68
N THR A 10 6.08 -7.17 -1.87
CA THR A 10 5.95 -6.22 -3.00
C THR A 10 5.08 -5.02 -2.67
N PHE A 11 4.06 -5.17 -1.80
CA PHE A 11 3.18 -4.07 -1.40
C PHE A 11 3.86 -3.03 -0.51
N ILE A 12 5.02 -3.34 0.10
CA ILE A 12 5.82 -2.35 0.84
C ILE A 12 6.25 -1.20 -0.08
N TYR A 13 6.41 -1.46 -1.38
CA TYR A 13 6.75 -0.42 -2.36
C TYR A 13 5.69 0.68 -2.48
N THR A 14 4.46 0.43 -2.02
CA THR A 14 3.41 1.44 -1.94
C THR A 14 3.83 2.62 -1.06
N ALA A 15 4.58 2.38 0.02
CA ALA A 15 5.13 3.43 0.87
C ALA A 15 6.18 4.30 0.15
N PHE A 16 6.69 3.83 -0.98
CA PHE A 16 7.61 4.54 -1.86
C PHE A 16 6.91 5.02 -3.15
N GLY A 17 5.58 5.12 -3.15
CA GLY A 17 4.80 5.67 -4.26
C GLY A 17 4.58 4.73 -5.43
N TYR A 18 4.83 3.42 -5.29
CA TYR A 18 4.65 2.43 -6.36
C TYR A 18 3.27 2.50 -7.03
N LEU A 19 2.19 2.59 -6.25
CA LEU A 19 0.83 2.70 -6.78
C LEU A 19 0.53 4.07 -7.40
N SER A 20 1.23 5.12 -6.98
CA SER A 20 0.96 6.49 -7.41
C SER A 20 1.72 6.86 -8.68
N VAL A 21 2.93 6.34 -8.88
CA VAL A 21 3.81 6.65 -10.01
C VAL A 21 3.10 6.48 -11.36
N GLU A 22 2.45 5.33 -11.56
CA GLU A 22 1.75 5.05 -12.82
C GLU A 22 0.58 6.00 -13.04
N SER A 23 -0.24 6.24 -12.02
CA SER A 23 -1.37 7.18 -12.10
C SER A 23 -0.92 8.60 -12.45
N ILE A 24 0.19 9.08 -11.87
CA ILE A 24 0.75 10.40 -12.15
C ILE A 24 1.22 10.48 -13.61
N LEU A 25 1.98 9.49 -14.08
CA LEU A 25 2.47 9.48 -15.46
C LEU A 25 1.32 9.43 -16.46
N ASN A 26 0.33 8.56 -16.23
CA ASN A 26 -0.80 8.39 -17.13
C ASN A 26 -1.71 9.63 -17.15
N SER A 27 -1.95 10.27 -15.99
CA SER A 27 -2.75 11.50 -15.91
C SER A 27 -2.15 12.67 -16.70
N GLN A 28 -0.82 12.68 -16.87
CA GLN A 28 -0.08 13.69 -17.62
C GLN A 28 0.21 13.27 -19.07
N GLY A 29 -0.39 12.17 -19.55
CA GLY A 29 -0.18 11.64 -20.91
C GLY A 29 1.21 11.06 -21.17
N LYS A 30 1.96 10.68 -20.14
CA LYS A 30 3.34 10.14 -20.21
C LYS A 30 3.37 8.61 -20.22
N THR A 31 2.52 8.02 -21.05
CA THR A 31 2.47 6.57 -21.27
C THR A 31 3.74 6.03 -21.92
N ASP A 32 4.47 6.85 -22.69
CA ASP A 32 5.77 6.51 -23.29
C ASP A 32 6.84 6.24 -22.22
N VAL A 33 6.84 7.02 -21.14
CA VAL A 33 7.73 6.81 -19.99
C VAL A 33 7.35 5.52 -19.27
N ASN A 34 6.05 5.28 -19.05
CA ASN A 34 5.56 4.06 -18.42
C ASN A 34 5.95 2.80 -19.22
N MET A 35 5.86 2.86 -20.55
CA MET A 35 6.31 1.78 -21.44
C MET A 35 7.82 1.51 -21.29
N LYS A 36 8.66 2.55 -21.27
CA LYS A 36 10.12 2.38 -21.07
C LYS A 36 10.44 1.75 -19.72
N LEU A 37 9.78 2.18 -18.65
CA LEU A 37 9.93 1.61 -17.31
C LEU A 37 9.47 0.15 -17.26
N THR A 38 8.39 -0.18 -17.96
CA THR A 38 7.91 -1.56 -18.09
C THR A 38 8.95 -2.42 -18.80
N LEU A 39 9.53 -1.95 -19.91
CA LEU A 39 10.59 -2.65 -20.62
C LEU A 39 11.84 -2.89 -19.75
N VAL A 40 12.23 -1.90 -18.95
CA VAL A 40 13.33 -2.06 -17.97
C VAL A 40 13.00 -3.16 -16.96
N THR A 41 11.80 -3.12 -16.38
CA THR A 41 11.32 -4.12 -15.41
C THR A 41 11.30 -5.52 -16.03
N SER A 42 10.78 -5.66 -17.26
CA SER A 42 10.70 -6.92 -17.97
C SER A 42 12.07 -7.46 -18.35
N ALA A 43 13.00 -6.62 -18.84
CA ALA A 43 14.35 -7.05 -19.19
C ALA A 43 15.12 -7.58 -17.96
N ILE A 44 15.06 -6.83 -16.85
CA ILE A 44 15.66 -7.25 -15.58
C ILE A 44 14.98 -8.51 -15.05
N GLY A 45 13.64 -8.55 -15.08
CA GLY A 45 12.87 -9.70 -14.65
C GLY A 45 13.19 -10.97 -15.45
N LEU A 46 13.33 -10.87 -16.77
CA LEU A 46 13.73 -11.99 -17.61
C LEU A 46 15.14 -12.48 -17.28
N ALA A 47 16.11 -11.56 -17.18
CA ALA A 47 17.47 -11.90 -16.82
C ALA A 47 17.56 -12.60 -15.46
N LEU A 48 16.88 -12.04 -14.44
CA LEU A 48 16.83 -12.63 -13.11
C LEU A 48 16.12 -13.99 -13.12
N ASN A 49 14.99 -14.13 -13.80
CA ASN A 49 14.28 -15.40 -13.89
C ASN A 49 15.15 -16.51 -14.49
N LEU A 50 15.91 -16.22 -15.56
CA LEU A 50 16.81 -17.20 -16.18
C LEU A 50 17.92 -17.69 -15.24
N VAL A 51 18.34 -16.88 -14.27
CA VAL A 51 19.40 -17.22 -13.31
C VAL A 51 18.83 -17.84 -12.03
N LEU A 52 17.73 -17.28 -11.50
CA LEU A 52 17.20 -17.62 -10.19
C LEU A 52 16.23 -18.80 -10.22
N ILE A 53 15.44 -18.98 -11.29
CA ILE A 53 14.47 -20.09 -11.35
C ILE A 53 15.17 -21.45 -11.38
N PRO A 54 16.24 -21.69 -12.18
CA PRO A 54 16.91 -22.98 -12.16
C PRO A 54 17.48 -23.36 -10.79
N SER A 55 17.99 -22.37 -10.05
CA SER A 55 18.63 -22.57 -8.75
C SER A 55 17.65 -22.63 -7.58
N PHE A 56 16.55 -21.88 -7.64
CA PHE A 56 15.64 -21.67 -6.49
C PHE A 56 14.16 -21.97 -6.79
N GLY A 57 13.83 -22.42 -8.00
CA GLY A 57 12.47 -22.71 -8.43
C GLY A 57 11.53 -21.53 -8.21
N ILE A 58 10.42 -21.78 -7.52
CA ILE A 58 9.41 -20.76 -7.22
C ILE A 58 9.91 -19.64 -6.30
N LEU A 59 10.88 -19.91 -5.42
CA LEU A 59 11.49 -18.86 -4.59
C LEU A 59 12.29 -17.88 -5.46
N GLY A 60 12.94 -18.38 -6.51
CA GLY A 60 13.63 -17.56 -7.50
C GLY A 60 12.69 -16.65 -8.29
N LEU A 61 11.51 -17.17 -8.65
CA LEU A 61 10.45 -16.39 -9.28
C LEU A 61 9.91 -15.28 -8.34
N LEU A 62 9.66 -15.60 -7.07
CA LEU A 62 9.18 -14.60 -6.10
C LEU A 62 10.24 -13.54 -5.81
N ALA A 63 11.51 -13.93 -5.64
CA ALA A 63 12.62 -13.00 -5.48
C ALA A 63 12.74 -12.08 -6.70
N THR A 64 12.57 -12.60 -7.91
CA THR A 64 12.54 -11.80 -9.13
C THR A 64 11.40 -10.78 -9.12
N ASN A 65 10.18 -11.19 -8.76
CA ASN A 65 9.03 -10.27 -8.67
C ASN A 65 9.24 -9.13 -7.67
N VAL A 66 9.95 -9.39 -6.58
CA VAL A 66 10.32 -8.37 -5.60
C VAL A 66 11.38 -7.43 -6.20
N VAL A 67 12.47 -7.98 -6.73
CA VAL A 67 13.65 -7.18 -7.09
C VAL A 67 13.48 -6.43 -8.42
N SER A 68 12.79 -7.00 -9.41
CA SER A 68 12.76 -6.45 -10.78
C SER A 68 12.12 -5.07 -10.88
N GLY A 69 11.18 -4.74 -9.98
CA GLY A 69 10.49 -3.45 -9.96
C GLY A 69 11.29 -2.30 -9.33
N ILE A 70 12.30 -2.60 -8.51
CA ILE A 70 13.06 -1.60 -7.74
C ILE A 70 13.74 -0.57 -8.66
N PRO A 71 14.50 -0.97 -9.71
CA PRO A 71 15.19 -0.02 -10.57
C PRO A 71 14.21 0.92 -11.29
N SER A 72 13.10 0.38 -11.78
CA SER A 72 12.06 1.14 -12.45
C SER A 72 11.37 2.14 -11.52
N LEU A 73 11.09 1.76 -10.28
CA LEU A 73 10.54 2.67 -9.28
C LEU A 73 11.50 3.85 -9.02
N ILE A 74 12.79 3.58 -8.83
CA ILE A 74 13.81 4.62 -8.61
C ILE A 74 13.88 5.57 -9.80
N LEU A 75 13.94 5.04 -11.03
CA LEU A 75 13.97 5.83 -12.26
C LEU A 75 12.72 6.69 -12.43
N ALA A 76 11.55 6.12 -12.13
CA ALA A 76 10.28 6.83 -12.23
C ALA A 76 10.20 7.99 -11.23
N LEU A 77 10.58 7.76 -9.97
CA LEU A 77 10.60 8.79 -8.94
C LEU A 77 11.59 9.91 -9.27
N TRP A 78 12.78 9.56 -9.77
CA TRP A 78 13.75 10.55 -10.24
C TRP A 78 13.18 11.40 -11.40
N TRP A 79 12.53 10.76 -12.36
CA TRP A 79 11.95 11.43 -13.53
C TRP A 79 10.79 12.35 -13.12
N ILE A 80 9.88 11.87 -12.27
CA ILE A 80 8.75 12.64 -11.72
C ILE A 80 9.25 13.85 -10.93
N LYS A 81 10.25 13.67 -10.06
CA LYS A 81 10.85 14.78 -9.30
C LYS A 81 11.44 15.83 -10.24
N LYS A 82 12.15 15.40 -11.29
CA LYS A 82 12.78 16.31 -12.25
C LYS A 82 11.76 17.05 -13.11
N LYS A 83 10.66 16.41 -13.52
CA LYS A 83 9.72 16.97 -14.51
C LYS A 83 8.52 17.69 -13.88
N PHE A 84 8.03 17.20 -12.75
CA PHE A 84 6.82 17.70 -12.09
C PHE A 84 7.09 18.29 -10.71
N ASN A 85 8.34 18.27 -10.23
CA ASN A 85 8.72 18.71 -8.88
C ASN A 85 7.91 18.02 -7.75
N ALA A 86 7.37 16.84 -8.05
CA ALA A 86 6.63 16.02 -7.09
C ALA A 86 7.57 14.98 -6.46
N SER A 87 7.41 14.73 -5.16
CA SER A 87 8.19 13.76 -4.42
C SER A 87 7.34 13.00 -3.41
N ILE A 88 7.82 11.86 -2.96
CA ILE A 88 7.20 11.09 -1.89
C ILE A 88 7.33 11.85 -0.58
N ASP A 89 6.24 11.94 0.18
CA ASP A 89 6.30 12.33 1.58
C ASP A 89 6.65 11.11 2.44
N LEU A 90 7.95 10.98 2.75
CA LEU A 90 8.44 9.89 3.60
C LEU A 90 7.94 10.00 5.04
N GLY A 91 7.61 11.20 5.52
CA GLY A 91 7.08 11.41 6.87
C GLY A 91 5.70 10.79 7.01
N SER A 92 4.79 11.09 6.08
CA SER A 92 3.46 10.48 6.04
C SER A 92 3.52 8.99 5.73
N SER A 93 4.39 8.58 4.82
CA SER A 93 4.57 7.15 4.47
C SER A 93 5.04 6.32 5.68
N ALA A 94 6.00 6.83 6.46
CA ALA A 94 6.45 6.17 7.68
C ALA A 94 5.32 6.02 8.70
N LYS A 95 4.49 7.04 8.89
CA LYS A 95 3.32 6.96 9.78
C LYS A 95 2.31 5.91 9.34
N ILE A 96 2.05 5.79 8.03
CA ILE A 96 1.16 4.76 7.46
C ILE A 96 1.72 3.36 7.72
N VAL A 97 3.02 3.15 7.50
CA VAL A 97 3.70 1.87 7.78
C VAL A 97 3.64 1.54 9.27
N LEU A 98 3.88 2.52 10.15
CA LEU A 98 3.76 2.34 11.60
C LEU A 98 2.33 1.96 12.03
N ALA A 99 1.31 2.65 11.51
CA ALA A 99 -0.09 2.32 11.79
C ALA A 99 -0.44 0.90 11.33
N SER A 100 0.03 0.51 10.13
CA SER A 100 -0.16 -0.83 9.57
C SER A 100 0.53 -1.90 10.42
N ALA A 101 1.77 -1.64 10.87
CA ALA A 101 2.53 -2.55 11.72
C ALA A 101 1.87 -2.74 13.09
N LEU A 102 1.42 -1.67 13.74
CA LEU A 102 0.69 -1.75 15.02
C LEU A 102 -0.60 -2.56 14.86
N SER A 103 -1.34 -2.35 13.78
CA SER A 103 -2.57 -3.08 13.48
C SER A 103 -2.31 -4.57 13.24
N ALA A 104 -1.22 -4.89 12.55
CA ALA A 104 -0.78 -6.27 12.33
C ALA A 104 -0.40 -6.96 13.64
N ILE A 105 0.33 -6.26 14.54
CA ILE A 105 0.69 -6.78 15.87
C ILE A 105 -0.57 -7.10 16.68
N VAL A 106 -1.52 -6.16 16.76
CA VAL A 106 -2.79 -6.37 17.47
C VAL A 106 -3.53 -7.57 16.88
N THR A 107 -3.64 -7.64 15.55
CA THR A 107 -4.32 -8.74 14.87
C THR A 107 -3.67 -10.08 15.16
N TYR A 108 -2.34 -10.15 15.09
CA TYR A 108 -1.59 -11.37 15.37
C TYR A 108 -1.80 -11.85 16.80
N VAL A 109 -1.72 -10.95 17.78
CA VAL A 109 -1.92 -11.28 19.20
C VAL A 109 -3.34 -11.79 19.48
N VAL A 110 -4.36 -11.21 18.85
CA VAL A 110 -5.74 -11.68 19.04
C VAL A 110 -5.96 -13.02 18.36
N VAL A 111 -5.53 -13.14 17.11
CA VAL A 111 -5.74 -14.35 16.29
C VAL A 111 -4.96 -15.55 16.83
N SER A 112 -3.77 -15.36 17.39
CA SER A 112 -2.97 -16.46 17.94
C SER A 112 -3.62 -17.14 19.15
N GLN A 113 -4.59 -16.48 19.80
CA GLN A 113 -5.35 -17.04 20.92
C GLN A 113 -6.60 -17.80 20.48
N LEU A 114 -6.95 -17.77 19.18
CA LEU A 114 -8.14 -18.43 18.64
C LEU A 114 -7.78 -19.80 18.06
N THR A 115 -8.39 -20.86 18.61
CA THR A 115 -8.26 -22.24 18.12
C THR A 115 -9.47 -22.64 17.29
N ILE A 116 -9.67 -21.96 16.16
CA ILE A 116 -10.80 -22.16 15.24
C ILE A 116 -10.33 -22.48 13.82
N SER A 117 -11.26 -22.83 12.93
CA SER A 117 -10.96 -23.20 11.55
C SER A 117 -10.27 -22.07 10.78
N SER A 118 -9.29 -22.40 9.94
CA SER A 118 -8.41 -21.43 9.28
C SER A 118 -9.12 -20.38 8.44
N TRP A 119 -10.23 -20.72 7.78
CA TRP A 119 -11.00 -19.74 6.99
C TRP A 119 -11.73 -18.74 7.88
N ILE A 120 -12.24 -19.18 9.04
CA ILE A 120 -12.86 -18.32 10.05
C ILE A 120 -11.79 -17.41 10.67
N THR A 121 -10.63 -17.98 11.01
CA THR A 121 -9.48 -17.23 11.52
C THR A 121 -9.04 -16.14 10.54
N LEU A 122 -9.04 -16.43 9.24
CA LEU A 122 -8.72 -15.46 8.20
C LEU A 122 -9.73 -14.31 8.15
N THR A 123 -11.04 -14.63 8.15
CA THR A 123 -12.10 -13.62 8.13
C THR A 123 -12.06 -12.74 9.38
N ILE A 124 -11.93 -13.35 10.56
CA ILE A 124 -11.85 -12.62 11.83
C ILE A 124 -10.57 -11.78 11.88
N GLY A 125 -9.43 -12.32 11.45
CA GLY A 125 -8.17 -11.59 11.38
C GLY A 125 -8.26 -10.37 10.46
N ALA A 126 -8.90 -10.50 9.29
CA ALA A 126 -9.12 -9.36 8.39
C ALA A 126 -9.99 -8.26 9.03
N VAL A 127 -11.08 -8.64 9.71
CA VAL A 127 -11.94 -7.68 10.42
C VAL A 127 -11.19 -7.00 11.56
N ILE A 128 -10.44 -7.75 12.37
CA ILE A 128 -9.63 -7.19 13.46
C ILE A 128 -8.59 -6.23 12.92
N PHE A 129 -7.89 -6.60 11.85
CA PHE A 129 -6.89 -5.73 11.21
C PHE A 129 -7.53 -4.43 10.75
N LEU A 130 -8.68 -4.48 10.07
CA LEU A 130 -9.40 -3.29 9.63
C LEU A 130 -9.79 -2.39 10.80
N VAL A 131 -10.38 -2.95 11.86
CA VAL A 131 -10.77 -2.19 13.06
C VAL A 131 -9.55 -1.58 13.76
N ALA A 132 -8.48 -2.35 13.95
CA ALA A 132 -7.24 -1.88 14.53
C ALA A 132 -6.60 -0.77 13.67
N TYR A 133 -6.65 -0.90 12.34
CA TYR A 133 -6.13 0.08 11.40
C TYR A 133 -6.91 1.40 11.44
N LEU A 134 -8.24 1.34 11.56
CA LEU A 134 -9.08 2.53 11.73
C LEU A 134 -8.77 3.33 13.00
N VAL A 135 -8.24 2.67 14.04
CA VAL A 135 -7.86 3.31 15.30
C VAL A 135 -6.40 3.78 15.28
N THR A 136 -5.48 2.95 14.77
CA THR A 136 -4.04 3.28 14.77
C THR A 136 -3.71 4.40 13.78
N THR A 137 -4.41 4.50 12.65
CA THR A 137 -4.18 5.54 11.64
C THR A 137 -4.36 6.97 12.17
N PRO A 138 -5.47 7.33 12.85
CA PRO A 138 -5.58 8.64 13.49
C PRO A 138 -4.65 8.78 14.70
N LEU A 139 -4.42 7.71 15.45
CA LEU A 139 -3.55 7.71 16.64
C LEU A 139 -2.10 8.09 16.30
N VAL A 140 -1.56 7.56 15.20
CA VAL A 140 -0.19 7.86 14.73
C VAL A 140 -0.12 9.16 13.92
N GLY A 141 -1.26 9.78 13.60
CA GLY A 141 -1.29 10.96 12.75
C GLY A 141 -1.06 10.65 11.27
N ALA A 142 -1.37 9.42 10.83
CA ALA A 142 -1.22 8.99 9.43
C ALA A 142 -2.35 9.53 8.53
N ILE A 143 -3.51 9.82 9.12
CA ILE A 143 -4.66 10.45 8.44
C ILE A 143 -5.00 11.75 9.18
N THR A 144 -5.10 12.85 8.44
CA THR A 144 -5.47 14.17 8.96
C THR A 144 -6.93 14.52 8.64
N LYS A 145 -7.48 15.55 9.28
CA LYS A 145 -8.81 16.08 8.96
C LYS A 145 -8.91 16.53 7.49
N ALA A 146 -7.84 17.09 6.94
CA ALA A 146 -7.80 17.51 5.54
C ALA A 146 -7.92 16.31 4.59
N ASP A 147 -7.23 15.20 4.88
CA ASP A 147 -7.32 13.98 4.09
C ASP A 147 -8.75 13.42 4.07
N ILE A 148 -9.41 13.40 5.22
CA ILE A 148 -10.79 12.91 5.35
C ILE A 148 -11.74 13.78 4.53
N GLN A 149 -11.56 15.10 4.57
CA GLN A 149 -12.38 16.03 3.79
C GLN A 149 -12.17 15.84 2.29
N ASN A 150 -10.92 15.72 1.84
CA ASN A 150 -10.59 15.42 0.43
C ASN A 150 -11.24 14.11 -0.01
N PHE A 151 -11.18 13.06 0.81
CA PHE A 151 -11.83 11.79 0.52
C PHE A 151 -13.36 11.91 0.45
N LYS A 152 -14.00 12.65 1.36
CA LYS A 152 -15.45 12.90 1.30
C LYS A 152 -15.83 13.61 -0.01
N GLU A 153 -15.02 14.55 -0.47
CA GLU A 153 -15.25 15.23 -1.74
C GLU A 153 -15.12 14.29 -2.95
N MET A 154 -14.08 13.43 -2.98
CA MET A 154 -13.93 12.42 -4.03
C MET A 154 -15.10 11.43 -4.05
N VAL A 155 -15.56 10.99 -2.87
CA VAL A 155 -16.64 10.01 -2.72
C VAL A 155 -18.00 10.56 -3.17
N LYS A 156 -18.23 11.87 -3.12
CA LYS A 156 -19.47 12.48 -3.69
C LYS A 156 -19.66 12.12 -5.16
N GLY A 157 -18.58 11.91 -5.91
CA GLY A 157 -18.62 11.49 -7.31
C GLY A 157 -19.11 10.05 -7.54
N LEU A 158 -19.20 9.22 -6.49
CA LEU A 158 -19.61 7.81 -6.59
C LEU A 158 -21.13 7.60 -6.58
N GLY A 159 -21.92 8.67 -6.53
CA GLY A 159 -23.37 8.61 -6.62
C GLY A 159 -24.01 7.74 -5.52
N PRO A 160 -24.75 6.65 -5.85
CA PRO A 160 -25.45 5.82 -4.86
C PRO A 160 -24.57 5.15 -3.81
N LEU A 161 -23.26 4.99 -4.08
CA LEU A 161 -22.32 4.38 -3.14
C LEU A 161 -21.78 5.39 -2.11
N ALA A 162 -21.92 6.69 -2.37
CA ALA A 162 -21.39 7.73 -1.49
C ALA A 162 -21.83 7.62 -0.01
N PRO A 163 -23.08 7.24 0.33
CA PRO A 163 -23.52 7.13 1.72
C PRO A 163 -22.71 6.09 2.54
N ILE A 164 -22.34 4.96 1.94
CA ILE A 164 -21.62 3.87 2.61
C ILE A 164 -20.22 4.35 3.00
N PHE A 165 -19.51 4.98 2.06
CA PHE A 165 -18.18 5.53 2.29
C PHE A 165 -18.23 6.72 3.26
N ASN A 166 -19.25 7.58 3.18
CA ASN A 166 -19.43 8.71 4.09
C ASN A 166 -19.64 8.25 5.53
N LEU A 167 -20.33 7.14 5.77
CA LEU A 167 -20.47 6.56 7.11
C LEU A 167 -19.10 6.20 7.69
N LEU A 168 -18.28 5.46 6.93
CA LEU A 168 -16.93 5.08 7.36
C LEU A 168 -16.05 6.31 7.60
N LEU A 169 -16.06 7.28 6.68
CA LEU A 169 -15.28 8.51 6.80
C LEU A 169 -15.70 9.37 8.00
N SER A 170 -17.00 9.40 8.34
CA SER A 170 -17.49 10.11 9.52
C SER A 170 -17.03 9.45 10.84
N LEU A 171 -16.87 8.13 10.84
CA LEU A 171 -16.34 7.40 11.99
C LEU A 171 -14.85 7.72 12.19
N ILE A 172 -14.07 7.69 11.11
CA ILE A 172 -12.65 8.07 11.14
C ILE A 172 -12.50 9.52 11.60
N GLU A 173 -13.31 10.45 11.08
CA GLU A 173 -13.28 11.87 11.48
C GLU A 173 -13.47 12.07 12.98
N ARG A 174 -14.43 11.36 13.58
CA ARG A 174 -14.67 11.40 15.03
C ARG A 174 -13.46 10.86 15.80
N LEU A 175 -12.87 9.74 15.38
CA LEU A 175 -11.67 9.19 16.00
C LEU A 175 -10.50 10.16 15.90
N THR A 176 -10.28 10.75 14.72
CA THR A 176 -9.26 11.78 14.49
C THR A 176 -9.44 12.97 15.43
N ALA A 177 -10.68 13.45 15.61
CA ALA A 177 -10.97 14.55 16.53
C ALA A 177 -10.67 14.22 18.01
N VAL A 178 -10.81 12.95 18.41
CA VAL A 178 -10.50 12.49 19.77
C VAL A 178 -8.99 12.37 19.99
N PHE A 179 -8.27 11.73 19.06
CA PHE A 179 -6.85 11.43 19.22
C PHE A 179 -5.91 12.59 18.86
N GLN A 180 -6.31 13.44 17.91
CA GLN A 180 -5.50 14.57 17.42
C GLN A 180 -6.09 15.90 17.88
N ARG A 181 -6.44 16.02 19.17
CA ARG A 181 -6.87 17.31 19.75
C ARG A 181 -5.79 18.37 19.53
N GLN A 182 -5.96 19.18 18.49
CA GLN A 182 -5.47 20.54 18.37
C GLN A 182 -6.64 21.47 18.68
#